data_AF-A0A326RK88-F1
#
_entry.id   AF-A0A326RK88-F1
#
_cell.length_a   1.000
_cell.length_b   1.000
_cell.length_c   1.000
_cell.angle_alpha   90.00
_cell.angle_beta   90.00
_cell.angle_gamma   90.00
#
_symmetry.space_group_name_H-M   'P 1'
#
loop_
_entity.id
_entity.type
_entity.pdbx_description
1 polymer ?
#
loop_
_entity_poly.entity_id
_entity_poly.type
_entity_poly.pdbx_seq_one_letter_code
_entity_poly.pdbx_strand_id
1 'polypeptide(L)'
;MIFGGFLITYNRPKVLLNTLQDIFSQTFPPQHLWIIDNSEDYETELAIKHKYDSRLTYVRMGRNEGPAGAAMKGLELCGKAGLDWIY
;
A
#
# COMPACT_ATOMS: atom_id res chain seq x y z
N MET A 1 18.17 1.14 9.87
CA MET A 1 17.01 0.23 9.83
C MET A 1 15.80 0.98 9.30
N ILE A 2 15.50 0.79 8.01
CA ILE A 2 14.36 1.35 7.31
C ILE A 2 13.26 0.29 7.34
N PHE A 3 12.28 0.50 8.21
CA PHE A 3 11.09 -0.34 8.30
C PHE A 3 10.01 0.21 7.39
N GLY A 4 9.47 -0.64 6.53
CA GLY A 4 8.36 -0.29 5.65
C GLY A 4 7.62 -1.54 5.19
N GLY A 5 6.76 -1.38 4.20
CA GLY A 5 5.94 -2.50 3.75
C GLY A 5 5.05 -2.17 2.58
N PHE A 6 4.17 -3.10 2.26
CA PHE A 6 3.13 -2.88 1.27
C PHE A 6 1.84 -3.56 1.70
N LEU A 7 0.73 -3.05 1.18
CA LEU A 7 -0.58 -3.64 1.36
C LEU A 7 -1.26 -3.80 0.01
N ILE A 8 -2.01 -4.89 -0.12
CA ILE A 8 -2.77 -5.18 -1.34
C ILE A 8 -4.23 -4.86 -1.06
N THR A 9 -4.87 -4.16 -1.99
CA THR A 9 -6.32 -3.90 -1.93
C THR A 9 -6.99 -4.23 -3.25
N TYR A 10 -8.29 -4.48 -3.20
CA TYR A 10 -9.15 -4.72 -4.35
C TYR A 10 -10.59 -4.30 -4.00
N ASN A 11 -11.10 -3.23 -4.62
CA ASN A 11 -12.48 -2.73 -4.55
C ASN A 11 -13.02 -2.60 -3.11
N ARG A 12 -12.17 -2.17 -2.16
CA ARG A 12 -12.52 -2.04 -0.73
C ARG A 12 -11.93 -0.76 -0.09
N PRO A 13 -12.20 0.44 -0.66
CA PRO A 13 -11.59 1.69 -0.20
C PRO A 13 -11.84 2.00 1.28
N LYS A 14 -13.03 1.70 1.81
CA LYS A 14 -13.34 1.94 3.23
C LYS A 14 -12.49 1.09 4.18
N VAL A 15 -12.30 -0.18 3.84
CA VAL A 15 -11.47 -1.09 4.65
C VAL A 15 -10.02 -0.62 4.61
N LEU A 16 -9.52 -0.27 3.41
CA LEU A 16 -8.19 0.30 3.22
C LEU A 16 -7.97 1.52 4.14
N LEU A 17 -8.88 2.50 4.13
CA LEU A 17 -8.71 3.73 4.92
C LEU A 17 -8.64 3.44 6.43
N ASN A 18 -9.46 2.51 6.92
CA ASN A 18 -9.40 2.09 8.33
C ASN A 18 -8.07 1.38 8.64
N THR A 19 -7.64 0.46 7.78
CA THR A 19 -6.36 -0.24 7.93
C THR A 19 -5.17 0.72 7.93
N LEU A 20 -5.17 1.75 7.06
CA LEU A 20 -4.14 2.78 7.07
C LEU A 20 -4.11 3.57 8.39
N GLN A 21 -5.28 3.92 8.91
CA GLN A 21 -5.38 4.58 10.22
C GLN A 21 -4.79 3.70 11.33
N ASP A 22 -5.12 2.41 11.34
CA ASP A 22 -4.63 1.46 12.33
C ASP A 22 -3.10 1.31 12.24
N ILE A 23 -2.55 1.11 11.03
CA ILE A 23 -1.11 0.99 10.78
C ILE A 23 -0.36 2.22 11.29
N PHE A 24 -0.81 3.43 10.94
CA PHE A 24 -0.10 4.65 11.33
C PHE A 24 -0.35 5.08 12.78
N SER A 25 -1.29 4.44 13.48
CA SER A 25 -1.51 4.62 14.92
C SER A 25 -0.65 3.72 15.81
N GLN A 26 0.09 2.77 15.21
CA GLN A 26 0.96 1.87 15.96
C GLN A 26 2.09 2.62 16.67
N THR A 27 2.62 2.03 17.74
CA THR A 27 3.76 2.57 18.50
C THR A 27 5.06 2.65 17.68
N PHE A 28 5.15 1.86 16.61
CA PHE A 28 6.25 1.87 15.65
C PHE A 28 5.71 1.73 14.21
N PRO A 29 5.22 2.84 13.60
CA PRO A 29 4.64 2.80 12.27
C PRO A 29 5.72 2.70 11.17
N PRO A 30 5.39 2.17 9.98
CA PRO A 30 6.32 2.12 8.87
C PRO A 30 6.75 3.52 8.41
N GLN A 31 8.01 3.63 7.98
CA GLN A 31 8.56 4.86 7.38
C GLN A 31 8.09 5.03 5.93
N HIS A 32 7.78 3.92 5.26
CA HIS A 32 7.21 3.92 3.92
C HIS A 32 6.25 2.75 3.74
N LEU A 33 5.11 2.99 3.08
CA LEU A 33 4.08 1.99 2.85
C LEU A 33 3.52 2.14 1.43
N TRP A 34 3.61 1.09 0.63
CA TRP A 34 3.00 1.05 -0.70
C TRP A 34 1.58 0.49 -0.64
N ILE A 35 0.64 1.18 -1.27
CA ILE A 35 -0.71 0.69 -1.55
C ILE A 35 -0.67 0.09 -2.95
N ILE A 36 -0.69 -1.24 -3.05
CA ILE A 36 -0.80 -1.95 -4.31
C ILE A 36 -2.28 -2.21 -4.57
N ASP A 37 -2.87 -1.37 -5.41
CA ASP A 37 -4.27 -1.46 -5.78
C ASP A 37 -4.43 -2.35 -7.00
N ASN A 38 -4.94 -3.55 -6.75
CA ASN A 38 -5.10 -4.60 -7.74
C ASN A 38 -6.42 -4.47 -8.53
N SER A 39 -7.14 -3.36 -8.35
CA SER A 39 -8.42 -3.06 -8.98
C SER A 39 -8.30 -2.56 -10.42
N GLU A 40 -9.37 -2.79 -11.18
CA GLU A 40 -9.59 -2.21 -12.51
C GLU A 40 -10.21 -0.82 -12.46
N ASP A 41 -10.92 -0.45 -11.40
CA ASP A 41 -11.56 0.86 -11.28
C ASP A 41 -10.62 1.90 -10.64
N TYR A 42 -11.21 3.05 -10.27
CA TYR A 42 -10.51 4.19 -9.67
C TYR A 42 -11.07 4.53 -8.28
N GLU A 43 -11.91 3.68 -7.69
CA GLU A 43 -12.58 3.99 -6.42
C GLU A 43 -11.57 4.18 -5.29
N THR A 44 -10.55 3.32 -5.25
CA THR A 44 -9.45 3.41 -4.28
C THR A 44 -8.66 4.70 -4.44
N GLU A 45 -8.25 5.04 -5.67
CA GLU A 45 -7.50 6.27 -5.97
C GLU A 45 -8.28 7.51 -5.49
N LEU A 46 -9.58 7.58 -5.82
CA LEU A 46 -10.44 8.68 -5.40
C LEU A 46 -10.56 8.77 -3.87
N ALA A 47 -10.67 7.62 -3.18
CA ALA A 47 -10.78 7.58 -1.73
C ALA A 47 -9.52 8.06 -1.01
N ILE A 48 -8.32 7.80 -1.57
CA ILE A 48 -7.05 8.20 -0.95
C ILE A 48 -6.51 9.53 -1.46
N LYS A 49 -7.04 10.10 -2.56
CA LYS A 49 -6.56 11.34 -3.18
C LYS A 49 -6.44 12.52 -2.21
N HIS A 50 -7.28 12.57 -1.19
CA HIS A 50 -7.28 13.64 -0.17
C HIS A 50 -6.42 13.31 1.07
N LYS A 51 -5.81 12.12 1.13
CA LYS A 51 -4.94 11.68 2.22
C LYS A 51 -3.49 11.97 1.84
N TYR A 52 -3.01 13.15 2.20
CA TYR A 52 -1.60 13.50 2.05
C TYR A 52 -0.81 12.98 3.25
N ASP A 53 -0.10 11.86 3.06
CA ASP A 53 0.94 11.38 3.97
C ASP A 53 2.18 11.06 3.15
N SER A 54 3.31 11.69 3.45
CA SER A 54 4.56 11.51 2.70
C SER A 54 5.14 10.09 2.80
N ARG A 55 4.62 9.28 3.73
CA ARG A 55 5.02 7.88 3.91
C ARG A 55 4.24 6.93 2.99
N LEU A 56 3.20 7.41 2.29
CA LEU A 56 2.36 6.59 1.42
C LEU A 56 2.71 6.77 -0.05
N THR A 57 2.84 5.64 -0.75
CA THR A 57 2.90 5.60 -2.22
C THR A 57 1.78 4.73 -2.77
N TYR A 58 0.96 5.29 -3.65
CA TYR A 58 -0.11 4.55 -4.32
C TYR A 58 0.37 4.00 -5.67
N VAL A 59 0.06 2.73 -5.93
CA VAL A 59 0.37 2.04 -7.18
C VAL A 59 -0.86 1.28 -7.65
N ARG A 60 -1.45 1.73 -8.76
CA ARG A 60 -2.57 1.05 -9.41
C ARG A 60 -2.05 0.03 -10.42
N MET A 61 -2.45 -1.23 -10.28
CA MET A 61 -2.16 -2.31 -11.24
C MET A 61 -3.07 -2.22 -12.47
N GLY A 62 -4.31 -1.74 -12.29
CA GLY A 62 -5.29 -1.56 -13.36
C GLY A 62 -5.88 -2.85 -13.92
N ARG A 63 -5.60 -3.99 -13.28
CA ARG A 63 -6.12 -5.33 -13.57
C ARG A 63 -5.92 -6.23 -12.37
N ASN A 64 -6.81 -7.21 -12.19
CA ASN A 64 -6.67 -8.22 -11.15
C ASN A 64 -5.57 -9.26 -11.50
N GLU A 65 -4.39 -9.12 -10.90
CA GLU A 65 -3.28 -10.09 -11.02
C GLU A 65 -3.32 -11.19 -9.95
N GLY A 66 -4.43 -11.28 -9.21
CA GLY A 66 -4.51 -12.05 -7.98
C GLY A 66 -3.58 -11.51 -6.87
N PRO A 67 -3.62 -12.13 -5.68
CA PRO A 67 -2.82 -11.68 -4.54
C PRO A 67 -1.31 -11.86 -4.78
N ALA A 68 -0.89 -12.92 -5.47
CA ALA A 68 0.53 -13.19 -5.72
C ALA A 68 1.16 -12.18 -6.68
N GLY A 69 0.45 -11.78 -7.75
CA GLY A 69 0.95 -10.77 -8.69
C GLY A 69 1.08 -9.39 -8.07
N ALA A 70 0.09 -8.99 -7.26
CA ALA A 70 0.18 -7.75 -6.49
C ALA A 70 1.29 -7.80 -5.42
N ALA A 71 1.48 -8.95 -4.74
CA ALA A 71 2.56 -9.12 -3.77
C ALA A 71 3.95 -9.05 -4.42
N MET A 72 4.12 -9.67 -5.59
CA MET A 72 5.35 -9.57 -6.38
C MET A 72 5.68 -8.10 -6.66
N LYS A 73 4.69 -7.29 -7.05
CA LYS A 73 4.89 -5.86 -7.29
C LYS A 73 5.28 -5.11 -6.02
N GLY A 74 4.61 -5.37 -4.90
CA GLY A 74 4.92 -4.77 -3.61
C GLY A 74 6.34 -5.08 -3.14
N LEU A 75 6.75 -6.35 -3.22
CA LEU A 75 8.10 -6.82 -2.89
C LEU A 75 9.16 -6.20 -3.79
N GLU A 76 8.92 -6.11 -5.10
CA GLU A 76 9.82 -5.44 -6.04
C GLU A 76 10.10 -3.98 -5.62
N LEU A 77 9.05 -3.24 -5.28
CA LEU A 77 9.14 -1.84 -4.88
C LEU A 77 9.86 -1.67 -3.54
N CYS A 78 9.52 -2.49 -2.54
CA CYS A 78 10.18 -2.51 -1.24
C CYS A 78 11.68 -2.82 -1.37
N GLY A 79 12.03 -3.80 -2.21
CA GLY A 79 13.43 -4.16 -2.48
C GLY A 79 14.20 -3.03 -3.16
N LYS A 80 13.60 -2.36 -4.16
CA LYS A 80 14.22 -1.19 -4.82
C LYS A 80 14.41 0.00 -3.88
N ALA A 81 13.53 0.16 -2.90
CA ALA A 81 13.64 1.20 -1.89
C ALA A 81 14.70 0.91 -0.82
N GLY A 82 15.30 -0.28 -0.82
CA GLY A 82 16.32 -0.66 0.15
C GLY A 82 15.78 -0.78 1.57
N LEU A 83 14.54 -1.26 1.74
CA LEU A 83 14.00 -1.52 3.07
C LEU A 83 14.82 -2.62 3.77
N ASP A 84 15.14 -2.38 5.04
CA ASP A 84 15.81 -3.37 5.89
C ASP A 84 14.81 -4.41 6.42
N TRP A 85 13.54 -4.00 6.60
CA TRP A 85 12.44 -4.85 7.07
C TRP A 85 11.17 -4.55 6.29
N ILE A 86 10.51 -5.60 5.79
CA ILE A 86 9.26 -5.56 5.03
C ILE A 86 8.19 -6.30 5.83
N TYR A 87 7.05 -5.65 6.07
CA TYR A 87 5.84 -6.27 6.63
C TYR A 87 4.64 -6.04 5.71
#